data_AF-M3H2Q6-F1
#
_entry.id   AF-M3H2Q6-F1
#
_cell.length_a   1.000
_cell.length_b   1.000
_cell.length_c   1.000
_cell.angle_alpha   90.00
_cell.angle_beta   90.00
_cell.angle_gamma   90.00
#
_symmetry.space_group_name_H-M   'P 1'
#
loop_
_entity.id
_entity.type
_entity.pdbx_description
1 polymer ?
#
loop_
_entity_poly.entity_id
_entity_poly.type
_entity_poly.pdbx_seq_one_letter_code
_entity_poly.pdbx_strand_id
1 'polypeptide(L)' 'MKYLCTLFDFNYLPLGISLYESIRLHFGDFHLWVLAMDDKTCTFLKKIPSIMLQCSR' A
#
# COMPACT_ATOMS: atom_id res chain seq x y z
N MET A 1 16.40 0.46 -7.35
CA MET A 1 15.11 0.03 -6.80
C MET A 1 15.09 0.28 -5.31
N LYS A 2 14.14 1.08 -4.82
CA LYS A 2 14.01 1.42 -3.39
C LYS A 2 12.89 0.61 -2.73
N TYR A 3 13.00 0.34 -1.43
CA TYR A 3 11.99 -0.39 -0.66
C TYR A 3 11.39 0.52 0.39
N LEU A 4 10.07 0.67 0.38
CA LEU A 4 9.30 1.52 1.28
C LEU A 4 8.28 0.65 2.02
N CYS A 5 7.92 1.05 3.23
CA CYS A 5 6.93 0.38 4.05
C CYS A 5 5.97 1.40 4.66
N THR A 6 4.69 1.06 4.72
CA THR A 6 3.66 1.83 5.42
C THR A 6 2.59 0.90 6.01
N LEU A 7 1.73 1.44 6.86
CA LEU A 7 0.60 0.75 7.45
C LEU A 7 -0.63 1.66 7.46
N PHE A 8 -1.81 1.10 7.22
CA PHE A 8 -3.08 1.82 7.35
C PHE A 8 -4.27 0.85 7.45
N ASP A 9 -5.39 1.38 7.93
CA ASP A 9 -6.69 0.72 7.97
C ASP A 9 -7.62 1.21 6.83
N PHE A 10 -8.86 0.72 6.82
CA PHE A 10 -9.80 0.98 5.75
C PHE A 10 -10.24 2.43 5.68
N ASN A 11 -10.24 3.15 6.82
CA ASN A 11 -10.61 4.56 6.88
C ASN A 11 -9.54 5.44 6.21
N TYR A 12 -8.29 4.99 6.24
CA TYR A 12 -7.15 5.68 5.62
C TYR A 12 -6.77 5.15 4.24
N LEU A 13 -7.48 4.13 3.72
CA LEU A 13 -7.22 3.53 2.42
C LEU A 13 -7.14 4.54 1.26
N PRO A 14 -8.05 5.53 1.12
CA PRO A 14 -7.93 6.53 0.06
C PRO A 14 -6.62 7.31 0.13
N LEU A 15 -6.19 7.68 1.35
CA LEU A 15 -4.92 8.38 1.57
C LEU A 15 -3.71 7.50 1.28
N GLY A 16 -3.78 6.21 1.62
CA GLY A 16 -2.76 5.22 1.27
C GLY A 16 -2.57 5.07 -0.24
N ILE A 17 -3.66 5.10 -1.01
CA ILE A 17 -3.62 5.08 -2.48
C ILE A 17 -3.02 6.37 -3.02
N SER A 18 -3.42 7.53 -2.49
CA SER A 18 -2.83 8.82 -2.88
C SER A 18 -1.33 8.89 -2.61
N LEU A 19 -0.86 8.32 -1.49
CA LEU A 19 0.56 8.20 -1.20
C LEU A 19 1.29 7.37 -2.26
N TYR A 20 0.76 6.21 -2.63
CA TYR A 20 1.35 5.36 -3.67
C TYR A 20 1.49 6.11 -5.00
N GLU A 21 0.44 6.83 -5.43
CA GLU A 21 0.48 7.62 -6.67
C GLU A 21 1.50 8.76 -6.59
N SER A 22 1.58 9.47 -5.46
CA SER A 22 2.57 10.53 -5.26
C SER A 22 4.00 9.98 -5.36
N ILE A 23 4.27 8.84 -4.72
CA ILE A 23 5.58 8.18 -4.83
C ILE A 23 5.85 7.79 -6.28
N ARG A 24 4.88 7.18 -6.99
CA ARG A 24 5.04 6.79 -8.39
C ARG A 24 5.35 7.95 -9.33
N LEU A 25 4.82 9.15 -9.07
CA LEU A 25 5.05 10.33 -9.89
C LEU A 25 6.41 10.99 -9.65
N HIS A 26 6.94 10.93 -8.43
CA HIS A 26 8.13 11.71 -8.03
C HIS A 26 9.34 10.87 -7.66
N PHE A 27 9.12 9.59 -7.40
CA PHE A 27 10.12 8.64 -6.93
C PHE A 27 10.19 7.55 -7.99
N GLY A 28 11.35 7.43 -8.66
CA GLY A 28 11.58 6.34 -9.61
C GLY A 28 11.42 4.96 -8.97
N ASP A 29 11.80 3.90 -9.70
CA ASP A 29 11.50 2.51 -9.35
C ASP A 29 11.57 2.16 -7.84
N PHE A 30 10.41 1.80 -7.31
CA PHE A 30 10.22 1.47 -5.91
C PHE A 30 9.32 0.25 -5.74
N HIS A 31 9.41 -0.31 -4.55
CA HIS A 31 8.52 -1.33 -4.04
C HIS A 31 7.91 -0.80 -2.75
N LEU A 32 6.58 -0.78 -2.67
CA LEU A 32 5.86 -0.38 -1.46
C LEU A 32 5.22 -1.60 -0.79
N TRP A 33 5.67 -1.88 0.42
CA TRP A 33 5.05 -2.82 1.34
C TRP A 33 3.97 -2.13 2.15
N VAL A 34 2.77 -2.70 2.19
CA VAL A 34 1.68 -2.23 3.04
C VAL A 34 1.31 -3.29 4.07
N LEU A 35 1.36 -2.90 5.34
CA LEU A 35 0.76 -3.64 6.45
C LEU A 35 -0.70 -3.19 6.61
N ALA A 36 -1.62 -4.05 6.18
CA ALA A 36 -3.05 -3.81 6.34
C ALA A 36 -3.47 -4.06 7.80
N MET A 37 -4.04 -3.06 8.47
CA MET A 37 -4.44 -3.15 9.88
C MET A 37 -5.80 -3.84 10.11
N ASP A 38 -6.56 -4.07 9.04
CA ASP A 38 -7.87 -4.73 9.10
C ASP A 38 -8.14 -5.57 7.83
N ASP A 39 -9.09 -6.49 7.96
CA ASP A 39 -9.45 -7.42 6.89
C ASP A 39 -10.02 -6.74 5.65
N LYS A 40 -10.74 -5.62 5.79
CA LYS A 40 -11.32 -4.90 4.64
C LYS A 40 -10.20 -4.31 3.80
N THR A 41 -9.20 -3.71 4.45
CA THR A 41 -7.99 -3.18 3.79
C THR A 41 -7.22 -4.29 3.10
N CYS A 42 -6.95 -5.40 3.80
CA CYS A 42 -6.22 -6.53 3.22
C CYS A 42 -7.00 -7.13 2.02
N THR A 43 -8.32 -7.25 2.13
CA THR A 43 -9.21 -7.74 1.06
C THR A 43 -9.22 -6.80 -0.14
N PHE A 44 -9.27 -5.48 0.08
CA PHE A 44 -9.24 -4.50 -0.99
C PHE A 44 -7.90 -4.52 -1.73
N LEU A 45 -6.79 -4.46 -0.98
CA LEU A 45 -5.47 -4.38 -1.59
C LEU A 45 -5.11 -5.65 -2.35
N LYS A 46 -5.57 -6.84 -1.92
CA LYS A 46 -5.38 -8.11 -2.67
C LYS A 46 -5.95 -8.08 -4.09
N LYS A 47 -6.87 -7.16 -4.39
CA LYS A 47 -7.42 -6.96 -5.74
C LYS A 47 -6.55 -6.04 -6.62
N ILE A 48 -5.52 -5.42 -6.04
CA ILE A 48 -4.64 -4.46 -6.71
C ILE A 48 -3.24 -5.08 -6.83
N PRO A 49 -2.84 -5.58 -8.02
CA PRO A 49 -1.57 -6.28 -8.21
C PRO A 49 -0.34 -5.36 -8.11
N SER A 50 -0.52 -4.04 -8.22
CA SER A 50 0.58 -3.06 -8.25
C SER A 50 1.21 -2.77 -6.88
N ILE A 51 0.58 -3.19 -5.78
CA ILE A 51 1.05 -2.98 -4.41
C ILE A 51 1.31 -4.35 -3.79
N MET A 52 2.54 -4.61 -3.37
CA MET A 52 2.87 -5.87 -2.69
C MET A 52 2.51 -5.78 -1.20
N LEU A 53 1.81 -6.80 -0.72
CA LEU A 53 1.13 -6.77 0.57
C LEU A 53 1.76 -7.72 1.55
N GLN A 54 1.98 -7.23 2.76
CA GLN A 54 2.26 -8.06 3.91
C GLN A 54 1.06 -7.97 4.85
N CYS A 55 0.14 -8.92 4.72
CA CYS A 55 -1.01 -9.03 5.61
C CYS A 55 -0.54 -9.74 6.88
N SER A 56 -0.41 -9.02 8.01
CA SER A 56 -0.20 -9.68 9.31
C SER A 56 -1.47 -10.42 9.67
N ARG A 57 -1.37 -11.74 9.82
CA ARG A 57 -2.43 -12.54 10.47
C ARG A 57 -2.34 -12.36 11.97
#